data_AF-A0A3B0PGW3-F1
#
_entry.id   AF-A0A3B0PGW3-F1
#
_cell.length_a   1.000
_cell.length_b   1.000
_cell.length_c   1.000
_cell.angle_alpha   90.00
_cell.angle_beta   90.00
_cell.angle_gamma   90.00
#
_symmetry.space_group_name_H-M   'P 1'
#
loop_
_entity.id
_entity.type
_entity.pdbx_description
1 polymer ?
#
loop_
_entity_poly.entity_id
_entity_poly.type
_entity_poly.pdbx_seq_one_letter_code
_entity_poly.pdbx_strand_id
1 'polypeptide(L)'
;MIKPIISELIDNKDYLKQLIAFSLKTIGKKYQFDSTDNEIENIANFVARTMYNLNKNSDLISSISNFLKQLIDNISKNEIKIEEIKNNIFSALKQVKYEEIFTEEFFKKASLAAFDKNVNKEELKNQLNSIYSYFSRNISKLKTKRRKRDTNQENKELIERFKKIFKNLIKGFNGSLNKNEHQEIKESITNTVTQIINTQIEDAIKNIDSKIVANDKLKKLINSIIKNNYFKDLINEIISEFFVGEKIVADDIGNIIHTILEKVSNKLNESIVKTIKKFTSDKNLMNELVEHLINLLNLEHTTSEDKKFLSELLEKIINHLIETEYFKTKVVKRTTNHIVEHSKEFDISNPLEW
;
A
#
# COMPACT_ATOMS: atom_id res chain seq x y z
N MET A 1 2.55 -30.32 25.35
CA MET A 1 1.84 -29.52 26.39
C MET A 1 1.46 -28.12 25.91
N ILE A 2 2.32 -27.40 25.17
CA ILE A 2 2.02 -26.01 24.75
C ILE A 2 0.97 -25.94 23.61
N LYS A 3 0.98 -26.89 22.65
CA LYS A 3 0.05 -26.90 21.51
C LYS A 3 -1.45 -26.88 21.89
N PRO A 4 -1.94 -27.71 22.83
CA PRO A 4 -3.35 -27.67 23.26
C PRO A 4 -3.76 -26.32 23.85
N ILE A 5 -2.92 -25.72 24.71
CA ILE A 5 -3.18 -24.41 25.34
C ILE A 5 -3.23 -23.30 24.30
N ILE A 6 -2.31 -23.33 23.32
CA ILE A 6 -2.32 -22.39 22.19
C ILE A 6 -3.58 -22.57 21.34
N SER A 7 -4.00 -23.80 21.09
CA SER A 7 -5.22 -24.07 20.30
C SER A 7 -6.44 -23.45 20.97
N GLU A 8 -6.65 -23.71 22.26
CA GLU A 8 -7.78 -23.14 23.02
C GLU A 8 -7.79 -21.61 23.01
N LEU A 9 -6.63 -20.97 23.11
CA LEU A 9 -6.51 -19.51 23.07
C LEU A 9 -6.82 -18.91 21.69
N ILE A 10 -6.53 -19.63 20.61
CA ILE A 10 -6.67 -19.14 19.24
C ILE A 10 -8.02 -19.53 18.63
N ASP A 11 -8.68 -20.56 19.15
CA ASP A 11 -10.02 -20.97 18.74
C ASP A 11 -11.13 -20.01 19.22
N ASN A 12 -10.81 -19.06 20.12
CA ASN A 12 -11.74 -18.02 20.55
C ASN A 12 -11.45 -16.67 19.86
N LYS A 13 -12.19 -16.38 18.79
CA LYS A 13 -12.06 -15.13 18.02
C LYS A 13 -12.30 -13.86 18.85
N ASP A 14 -13.27 -13.87 19.77
CA ASP A 14 -13.58 -12.70 20.59
C ASP A 14 -12.48 -12.41 21.60
N TYR A 15 -11.91 -13.46 22.19
CA TYR A 15 -10.74 -13.34 23.05
C TYR A 15 -9.54 -12.78 22.28
N LEU A 16 -9.25 -13.31 21.08
CA LEU A 16 -8.19 -12.77 20.21
C LEU A 16 -8.40 -11.28 19.91
N LYS A 17 -9.63 -10.89 19.55
CA LYS A 17 -9.98 -9.48 19.30
C LYS A 17 -9.66 -8.61 20.51
N GLN A 18 -10.09 -9.01 21.71
CA GLN A 18 -9.82 -8.26 22.95
C GLN A 18 -8.32 -8.16 23.24
N LEU A 19 -7.58 -9.25 23.08
CA LEU A 19 -6.13 -9.30 23.29
C LEU A 19 -5.38 -8.37 22.32
N ILE A 20 -5.77 -8.36 21.04
CA ILE A 20 -5.17 -7.49 20.02
C ILE A 20 -5.50 -6.03 20.31
N ALA A 21 -6.76 -5.71 20.63
CA ALA A 21 -7.17 -4.36 20.99
C ALA A 21 -6.42 -3.85 22.23
N PHE A 22 -6.27 -4.68 23.26
CA PHE A 22 -5.46 -4.37 24.43
C PHE A 22 -4.00 -4.10 24.08
N SER A 23 -3.41 -4.92 23.21
CA SER A 23 -2.03 -4.78 22.75
C SER A 23 -1.83 -3.47 21.97
N LEU A 24 -2.74 -3.14 21.05
CA LEU A 24 -2.73 -1.87 20.30
C LEU A 24 -2.84 -0.66 21.24
N LYS A 25 -3.77 -0.69 22.20
CA LYS A 25 -3.92 0.38 23.22
C LYS A 25 -2.66 0.53 24.08
N THR A 26 -2.03 -0.57 24.46
CA THR A 26 -0.82 -0.57 25.29
C THR A 26 0.39 -0.02 24.53
N ILE A 27 0.61 -0.49 23.29
CA ILE A 27 1.63 0.03 22.39
C ILE A 27 1.38 1.51 22.12
N GLY A 28 0.13 1.88 21.86
CA GLY A 28 -0.24 3.26 21.58
C GLY A 28 0.03 4.20 22.75
N LYS A 29 -0.28 3.79 23.99
CA LYS A 29 0.11 4.54 25.19
C LYS A 29 1.62 4.69 25.31
N LYS A 30 2.38 3.61 25.04
CA LYS A 30 3.85 3.60 25.17
C LYS A 30 4.55 4.52 24.17
N TYR A 31 4.09 4.53 22.91
CA TYR A 31 4.70 5.30 21.82
C TYR A 31 3.91 6.56 21.43
N GLN A 32 2.90 6.92 22.24
CA GLN A 32 2.03 8.08 22.01
C GLN A 32 1.37 8.06 20.62
N PHE A 33 0.87 6.90 20.21
CA PHE A 33 0.17 6.76 18.94
C PHE A 33 -1.24 7.33 19.01
N ASP A 34 -1.66 7.96 17.92
CA ASP A 34 -3.00 8.52 17.76
C ASP A 34 -3.89 7.50 17.06
N SER A 35 -5.00 7.15 17.71
CA SER A 35 -5.97 6.21 17.20
C SER A 35 -7.35 6.46 17.79
N THR A 36 -8.37 6.22 17.00
CA THR A 36 -9.76 6.16 17.45
C THR A 36 -10.11 4.75 17.93
N ASP A 37 -11.14 4.61 18.77
CA ASP A 37 -11.62 3.29 19.19
C ASP A 37 -12.10 2.45 17.99
N ASN A 38 -12.75 3.08 16.99
CA ASN A 38 -13.17 2.42 15.76
C ASN A 38 -11.97 1.85 14.97
N GLU A 39 -10.86 2.59 14.87
CA GLU A 39 -9.66 2.09 14.19
C GLU A 39 -9.06 0.90 14.93
N ILE A 40 -8.98 0.96 16.26
CA ILE A 40 -8.49 -0.16 17.08
C ILE A 40 -9.38 -1.38 16.90
N GLU A 41 -10.70 -1.20 16.94
CA GLU A 41 -11.66 -2.27 16.76
C GLU A 41 -11.53 -2.90 15.37
N ASN A 42 -11.44 -2.09 14.32
CA ASN A 42 -11.28 -2.56 12.95
C ASN A 42 -9.99 -3.36 12.76
N ILE A 43 -8.86 -2.87 13.27
CA ILE A 43 -7.58 -3.57 13.20
C ILE A 43 -7.64 -4.87 14.00
N ALA A 44 -8.21 -4.83 15.21
CA ALA A 44 -8.34 -6.01 16.06
C ALA A 44 -9.22 -7.09 15.43
N ASN A 45 -10.36 -6.70 14.85
CA ASN A 45 -11.26 -7.59 14.12
C ASN A 45 -10.55 -8.26 12.94
N PHE A 46 -9.81 -7.47 12.15
CA PHE A 46 -9.05 -7.98 11.00
C PHE A 46 -8.03 -9.03 11.43
N VAL A 47 -7.15 -8.69 12.39
CA VAL A 47 -6.08 -9.59 12.84
C VAL A 47 -6.64 -10.82 13.54
N ALA A 48 -7.68 -10.67 14.37
CA ALA A 48 -8.33 -11.79 15.05
C ALA A 48 -8.96 -12.77 14.05
N ARG A 49 -9.65 -12.26 13.02
CA ARG A 49 -10.21 -13.10 11.95
C ARG A 49 -9.11 -13.85 11.21
N THR A 50 -8.04 -13.18 10.80
CA THR A 50 -6.92 -13.81 10.11
C THR A 50 -6.31 -14.92 10.97
N MET A 51 -6.06 -14.66 12.25
CA MET A 51 -5.49 -15.64 13.17
C MET A 51 -6.40 -16.85 13.37
N TYR A 52 -7.69 -16.60 13.64
CA TYR A 52 -8.69 -17.65 13.80
C TYR A 52 -8.81 -18.54 12.56
N ASN A 53 -8.86 -17.93 11.36
CA ASN A 53 -8.97 -18.67 10.10
C ASN A 53 -7.68 -19.44 9.76
N LEU A 54 -6.50 -18.88 10.06
CA LEU A 54 -5.23 -19.60 9.94
C LEU A 54 -5.15 -20.81 10.89
N ASN A 55 -5.79 -20.71 12.06
CA ASN A 55 -5.78 -21.79 13.05
C ASN A 55 -6.55 -23.03 12.59
N LYS A 56 -7.64 -22.84 11.85
CA LYS A 56 -8.45 -23.94 11.29
C LYS A 56 -7.62 -24.93 10.45
N ASN A 57 -6.50 -24.46 9.87
CA ASN A 57 -5.59 -25.28 9.07
C ASN A 57 -4.34 -25.74 9.84
N SER A 58 -4.29 -25.56 11.17
CA SER A 58 -3.15 -25.86 12.06
C SER A 58 -1.84 -25.09 11.76
N ASP A 59 -1.84 -24.20 10.77
CA ASP A 59 -0.65 -23.44 10.34
C ASP A 59 -0.23 -22.37 11.36
N LEU A 60 -1.19 -21.74 12.05
CA LEU A 60 -0.84 -20.76 13.08
C LEU A 60 -0.24 -21.42 14.33
N ILE A 61 -0.81 -22.54 14.78
CA ILE A 61 -0.28 -23.32 15.91
C ILE A 61 1.14 -23.81 15.62
N SER A 62 1.43 -24.26 14.40
CA SER A 62 2.77 -24.72 14.03
C SER A 62 3.78 -23.56 14.06
N SER A 63 3.44 -22.39 13.50
CA SER A 63 4.28 -21.19 13.54
C SER A 63 4.52 -20.67 14.97
N ILE A 64 3.49 -20.63 15.82
CA ILE A 64 3.65 -20.21 17.22
C ILE A 64 4.46 -21.23 18.02
N SER A 65 4.26 -22.53 17.76
CA SER A 65 5.06 -23.59 18.39
C SER A 65 6.54 -23.46 18.02
N ASN A 66 6.85 -23.17 16.75
CA ASN A 66 8.21 -22.95 16.28
C ASN A 66 8.82 -21.69 16.89
N PHE A 67 8.05 -20.61 16.97
CA PHE A 67 8.46 -19.37 17.65
C PHE A 67 8.83 -19.63 19.11
N LEU A 68 7.94 -20.29 19.87
CA LEU A 68 8.18 -20.57 21.29
C LEU A 68 9.35 -21.54 21.50
N LYS A 69 9.50 -22.54 20.64
CA LYS A 69 10.65 -23.45 20.68
C LYS A 69 11.95 -22.68 20.50
N GLN A 70 12.06 -21.85 19.46
CA GLN A 70 13.25 -21.01 19.24
C GLN A 70 13.50 -20.05 20.41
N LEU A 71 12.45 -19.45 20.96
CA LEU A 71 12.56 -18.55 22.11
C LEU A 71 13.10 -19.28 23.34
N ILE A 72 12.56 -20.45 23.67
CA ILE A 72 13.01 -21.28 24.80
C ILE A 72 14.45 -21.76 24.59
N ASP A 73 14.78 -22.25 23.40
CA ASP A 73 16.13 -22.71 23.07
C ASP A 73 17.16 -21.57 23.20
N ASN A 74 16.79 -20.33 22.86
CA ASN A 74 17.66 -19.16 23.00
C ASN A 74 17.76 -18.67 24.45
N ILE A 75 16.69 -18.77 25.26
CA ILE A 75 16.74 -18.46 26.69
C ILE A 75 17.59 -19.49 27.44
N SER A 76 17.47 -20.77 27.09
CA SER A 76 18.10 -21.89 27.80
C SER A 76 19.61 -22.00 27.57
N LYS A 77 20.15 -21.27 26.59
CA LYS A 77 21.59 -21.17 26.33
C LYS A 77 22.34 -20.29 27.32
N ASN A 78 21.62 -19.48 28.11
CA ASN A 78 22.18 -18.59 29.12
C ASN A 78 21.73 -19.05 30.53
N GLU A 79 22.57 -18.87 31.54
CA GLU A 79 22.16 -19.06 32.94
C GLU A 79 21.01 -18.09 33.28
N ILE A 80 19.85 -18.62 33.67
CA ILE A 80 18.67 -17.80 33.94
C ILE A 80 18.77 -17.18 35.33
N LYS A 81 19.29 -15.96 35.41
CA LYS A 81 19.17 -15.12 36.61
C LYS A 81 17.82 -14.41 36.61
N ILE A 82 17.05 -14.54 37.70
CA ILE A 82 15.70 -13.96 37.84
C ILE A 82 15.71 -12.44 37.58
N GLU A 83 16.75 -11.77 38.05
CA GLU A 83 16.98 -10.33 37.91
C GLU A 83 17.20 -9.88 36.45
N GLU A 84 17.63 -10.82 35.58
CA GLU A 84 17.96 -10.56 34.18
C GLU A 84 16.93 -11.14 33.19
N ILE A 85 15.88 -11.83 33.68
CA ILE A 85 14.86 -12.50 32.84
C ILE A 85 14.34 -11.59 31.73
N LYS A 86 14.04 -10.33 32.04
CA LYS A 86 13.55 -9.35 31.06
C LYS A 86 14.56 -9.13 29.93
N ASN A 87 15.83 -8.93 30.27
CA ASN A 87 16.89 -8.71 29.29
C ASN A 87 17.18 -9.99 28.50
N ASN A 88 17.15 -11.15 29.15
CA ASN A 88 17.34 -12.45 28.53
C ASN A 88 16.22 -12.77 27.51
N ILE A 89 14.97 -12.46 27.85
CA ILE A 89 13.84 -12.56 26.91
C ILE A 89 14.04 -11.61 25.73
N PHE A 90 14.41 -10.34 25.96
CA PHE A 90 14.65 -9.40 24.86
C PHE A 90 15.80 -9.84 23.93
N SER A 91 16.89 -10.34 24.49
CA SER A 91 18.02 -10.87 23.71
C SER A 91 17.62 -12.12 22.92
N ALA A 92 16.89 -13.03 23.55
CA ALA A 92 16.39 -14.24 22.89
C ALA A 92 15.43 -13.92 21.74
N LEU A 93 14.55 -12.92 21.90
CA LEU A 93 13.66 -12.43 20.85
C LEU A 93 14.43 -11.92 19.63
N LYS A 94 15.53 -11.18 19.83
CA LYS A 94 16.39 -10.72 18.71
C LYS A 94 17.03 -11.86 17.93
N GLN A 95 17.27 -12.99 18.58
CA GLN A 95 17.92 -14.15 17.98
C GLN A 95 16.95 -15.06 17.21
N VAL A 96 15.64 -14.92 17.42
CA VAL A 96 14.63 -15.67 16.66
C VAL A 96 14.81 -15.43 15.16
N LYS A 97 14.78 -16.52 14.39
CA LYS A 97 14.86 -16.48 12.93
C LYS A 97 13.47 -16.38 12.35
N TYR A 98 12.91 -15.19 12.46
CA TYR A 98 11.54 -14.89 12.03
C TYR A 98 11.29 -15.22 10.55
N GLU A 99 12.29 -15.15 9.69
CA GLU A 99 12.22 -15.52 8.27
C GLU A 99 11.99 -17.02 8.03
N GLU A 100 12.38 -17.88 8.98
CA GLU A 100 12.12 -19.33 8.93
C GLU A 100 10.68 -19.66 9.38
N ILE A 101 10.03 -18.74 10.10
CA ILE A 101 8.65 -18.89 10.60
C ILE A 101 7.66 -18.23 9.64
N PHE A 102 7.96 -17.01 9.21
CA PHE A 102 7.17 -16.20 8.31
C PHE A 102 7.64 -16.39 6.86
N THR A 103 7.42 -17.60 6.37
CA THR A 103 7.76 -18.02 5.00
C THR A 103 6.75 -17.48 3.98
N GLU A 104 7.09 -17.58 2.70
CA GLU A 104 6.17 -17.26 1.62
C GLU A 104 4.87 -18.08 1.71
N GLU A 105 4.97 -19.38 2.02
CA GLU A 105 3.81 -20.25 2.19
C GLU A 105 2.93 -19.79 3.36
N PHE A 106 3.54 -19.44 4.50
CA PHE A 106 2.81 -18.87 5.63
C PHE A 106 2.01 -17.63 5.20
N PHE A 107 2.65 -16.70 4.49
CA PHE A 107 1.97 -15.48 4.04
C PHE A 107 0.92 -15.73 2.96
N LYS A 108 1.07 -16.74 2.10
CA LYS A 108 0.02 -17.15 1.17
C LYS A 108 -1.22 -17.63 1.92
N LYS A 109 -1.05 -18.48 2.92
CA LYS A 109 -2.17 -18.96 3.76
C LYS A 109 -2.77 -17.83 4.59
N ALA A 110 -1.93 -16.92 5.12
CA ALA A 110 -2.39 -15.75 5.86
C ALA A 110 -3.22 -14.81 4.98
N SER A 111 -2.84 -14.65 3.71
CA SER A 111 -3.60 -13.87 2.73
C SER A 111 -4.99 -14.45 2.51
N LEU A 112 -5.07 -15.77 2.24
CA LEU A 112 -6.35 -16.46 2.09
C LEU A 112 -7.22 -16.38 3.35
N ALA A 113 -6.60 -16.47 4.54
CA ALA A 113 -7.32 -16.37 5.82
C ALA A 113 -7.80 -14.94 6.13
N ALA A 114 -7.02 -13.91 5.76
CA ALA A 114 -7.36 -12.51 5.95
C ALA A 114 -8.46 -12.05 4.99
N PHE A 115 -8.39 -12.52 3.75
CA PHE A 115 -9.30 -12.26 2.64
C PHE A 115 -10.26 -13.44 2.44
N ASP A 116 -10.91 -13.86 3.51
CA ASP A 116 -11.96 -14.87 3.45
C ASP A 116 -13.15 -14.34 2.64
N LYS A 117 -13.63 -15.11 1.67
CA LYS A 117 -14.75 -14.76 0.78
C LYS A 117 -16.05 -14.42 1.51
N ASN A 118 -16.19 -14.82 2.77
CA ASN A 118 -17.38 -14.54 3.58
C ASN A 118 -17.34 -13.17 4.29
N VAL A 119 -16.26 -12.40 4.14
CA VAL A 119 -16.14 -11.07 4.74
C VAL A 119 -16.88 -10.05 3.90
N ASN A 120 -17.73 -9.24 4.55
CA ASN A 120 -18.43 -8.17 3.86
C ASN A 120 -17.46 -7.14 3.27
N LYS A 121 -17.71 -6.74 2.02
CA LYS A 121 -16.89 -5.76 1.28
C LYS A 121 -16.66 -4.44 2.02
N GLU A 122 -17.71 -3.82 2.58
CA GLU A 122 -17.57 -2.54 3.29
C GLU A 122 -16.86 -2.72 4.64
N GLU A 123 -17.09 -3.86 5.32
CA GLU A 123 -16.33 -4.21 6.52
C GLU A 123 -14.83 -4.32 6.22
N LEU A 124 -14.46 -5.06 5.17
CA LEU A 124 -13.06 -5.23 4.77
C LEU A 124 -12.43 -3.89 4.37
N LYS A 125 -13.14 -3.06 3.60
CA LYS A 125 -12.67 -1.72 3.22
C LYS A 125 -12.39 -0.83 4.43
N ASN A 126 -13.31 -0.81 5.41
CA ASN A 126 -13.12 -0.04 6.64
C ASN A 126 -11.94 -0.55 7.48
N GLN A 127 -11.74 -1.88 7.50
CA GLN A 127 -10.59 -2.50 8.16
C GLN A 127 -9.26 -2.10 7.50
N LEU A 128 -9.16 -2.22 6.18
CA LEU A 128 -7.96 -1.84 5.44
C LEU A 128 -7.65 -0.33 5.55
N ASN A 129 -8.68 0.51 5.47
CA ASN A 129 -8.54 1.95 5.69
C ASN A 129 -8.06 2.27 7.11
N SER A 130 -8.61 1.62 8.13
CA SER A 130 -8.18 1.81 9.53
C SER A 130 -6.73 1.40 9.75
N ILE A 131 -6.30 0.28 9.16
CA ILE A 131 -4.90 -0.17 9.19
C ILE A 131 -3.99 0.90 8.57
N TYR A 132 -4.31 1.37 7.37
CA TYR A 132 -3.53 2.39 6.67
C TYR A 132 -3.48 3.71 7.44
N SER A 133 -4.62 4.24 7.89
CA SER A 133 -4.70 5.49 8.65
C SER A 133 -3.96 5.41 9.98
N TYR A 134 -4.06 4.28 10.69
CA TYR A 134 -3.32 4.07 11.93
C TYR A 134 -1.81 4.06 11.70
N PHE A 135 -1.31 3.31 10.72
CA PHE A 135 0.13 3.24 10.47
C PHE A 135 0.68 4.55 9.90
N SER A 136 -0.01 5.19 8.94
CA SER A 136 0.46 6.43 8.32
C SER A 136 0.65 7.57 9.33
N ARG A 137 -0.26 7.70 10.32
CA ARG A 137 -0.12 8.71 11.39
C ARG A 137 0.95 8.37 12.43
N ASN A 138 1.24 7.09 12.65
CA ASN A 138 2.02 6.65 13.81
C ASN A 138 3.42 6.12 13.49
N ILE A 139 3.70 5.72 12.25
CA ILE A 139 5.00 5.13 11.89
C ILE A 139 6.16 6.13 12.08
N SER A 140 5.91 7.42 11.89
CA SER A 140 6.90 8.48 12.14
C SER A 140 7.24 8.61 13.63
N LYS A 141 6.30 8.33 14.53
CA LYS A 141 6.49 8.39 15.99
C LYS A 141 7.39 7.27 16.52
N LEU A 142 7.55 6.18 15.76
CA LEU A 142 8.54 5.15 16.06
C LEU A 142 9.99 5.64 15.89
N LYS A 143 10.21 6.78 15.23
CA LYS A 143 11.55 7.37 15.03
C LYS A 143 12.12 8.03 16.30
N THR A 144 11.47 7.88 17.46
CA THR A 144 11.94 8.47 18.72
C THR A 144 13.33 7.99 19.12
N LYS A 145 14.26 8.97 19.14
CA LYS A 145 15.67 8.89 19.55
C LYS A 145 16.48 7.85 18.78
N ARG A 146 16.95 8.23 17.58
CA ARG A 146 18.25 7.76 17.07
C ARG A 146 19.30 8.03 18.16
N ARG A 147 19.52 7.07 19.06
CA ARG A 147 20.79 6.98 19.79
C ARG A 147 21.86 6.94 18.70
N LYS A 148 22.91 7.74 18.88
CA LYS A 148 24.08 7.77 17.99
C LYS A 148 24.41 6.33 17.59
N ARG A 149 24.57 6.12 16.28
CA ARG A 149 24.85 4.86 15.60
C ARG A 149 25.70 3.91 16.47
N ASP A 150 25.06 2.91 17.08
CA ASP A 150 25.73 1.63 17.28
C ASP A 150 25.59 0.89 15.94
N THR A 151 26.62 1.03 15.11
CA THR A 151 26.89 0.20 13.93
C THR A 151 27.25 -1.23 14.36
N ASN A 152 26.39 -1.86 15.16
CA ASN A 152 26.61 -3.23 15.61
C ASN A 152 26.08 -4.20 14.55
N GLN A 153 26.86 -5.26 14.28
CA GLN A 153 26.57 -6.26 13.25
C GLN A 153 25.19 -6.92 13.44
N GLU A 154 24.77 -7.11 14.70
CA GLU A 154 23.45 -7.64 15.06
C GLU A 154 22.27 -6.79 14.53
N ASN A 155 22.40 -5.47 14.51
CA ASN A 155 21.34 -4.59 14.00
C ASN A 155 21.22 -4.71 12.47
N LYS A 156 22.35 -4.91 11.77
CA LYS A 156 22.33 -5.16 10.32
C LYS A 156 21.69 -6.52 10.01
N GLU A 157 22.05 -7.55 10.75
CA GLU A 157 21.45 -8.88 10.59
C GLU A 157 19.94 -8.88 10.86
N LEU A 158 19.50 -8.17 11.90
CA LEU A 158 18.07 -8.03 12.20
C LEU A 158 17.31 -7.31 11.08
N ILE A 159 17.87 -6.23 10.53
CA ILE A 159 17.29 -5.53 9.37
C ILE A 159 17.18 -6.48 8.17
N GLU A 160 18.23 -7.24 7.86
CA GLU A 160 18.20 -8.21 6.76
C GLU A 160 17.17 -9.32 6.96
N ARG A 161 16.95 -9.79 8.21
CA ARG A 161 15.86 -10.71 8.52
C ARG A 161 14.50 -10.07 8.25
N PHE A 162 14.28 -8.82 8.66
CA PHE A 162 13.05 -8.10 8.35
C PHE A 162 12.84 -7.88 6.85
N LYS A 163 13.89 -7.60 6.07
CA LYS A 163 13.82 -7.54 4.61
C LYS A 163 13.33 -8.86 4.02
N LYS A 164 13.87 -9.99 4.49
CA LYS A 164 13.45 -11.34 4.05
C LYS A 164 11.99 -11.62 4.38
N ILE A 165 11.52 -11.26 5.59
CA ILE A 165 10.12 -11.41 5.97
C ILE A 165 9.22 -10.57 5.07
N PHE A 166 9.59 -9.33 4.79
CA PHE A 166 8.81 -8.46 3.91
C PHE A 166 8.79 -8.96 2.47
N LYS A 167 9.90 -9.52 1.98
CA LYS A 167 9.94 -10.21 0.70
C LYS A 167 8.98 -11.41 0.68
N ASN A 168 9.05 -12.27 1.70
CA ASN A 168 8.15 -13.42 1.84
C ASN A 168 6.69 -12.99 1.91
N LEU A 169 6.39 -11.86 2.56
CA LEU A 169 5.07 -11.25 2.60
C LEU A 169 4.60 -10.88 1.18
N ILE A 170 5.37 -10.09 0.44
CA ILE A 170 5.01 -9.68 -0.92
C ILE A 170 4.80 -10.89 -1.82
N LYS A 171 5.74 -11.86 -1.81
CA LYS A 171 5.62 -13.08 -2.61
C LYS A 171 4.43 -13.95 -2.21
N GLY A 172 4.16 -14.05 -0.91
CA GLY A 172 3.04 -14.83 -0.39
C GLY A 172 1.70 -14.21 -0.74
N PHE A 173 1.62 -12.88 -0.80
CA PHE A 173 0.44 -12.14 -1.25
C PHE A 173 0.25 -12.20 -2.77
N ASN A 174 1.33 -12.18 -3.54
CA ASN A 174 1.30 -12.21 -4.99
C ASN A 174 0.71 -13.54 -5.52
N GLY A 175 -0.29 -13.43 -6.41
CA GLY A 175 -0.99 -14.59 -6.98
C GLY A 175 -1.72 -15.46 -5.94
N SER A 176 -1.99 -14.93 -4.74
CA SER A 176 -2.63 -15.69 -3.66
C SER A 176 -4.14 -15.83 -3.82
N LEU A 177 -4.79 -14.91 -4.55
CA LEU A 177 -6.24 -14.85 -4.68
C LEU A 177 -6.71 -15.49 -5.99
N ASN A 178 -7.73 -16.34 -5.89
CA ASN A 178 -8.42 -16.86 -7.08
C ASN A 178 -9.30 -15.77 -7.71
N LYS A 179 -9.16 -15.57 -9.03
CA LYS A 179 -9.87 -14.54 -9.83
C LYS A 179 -11.39 -14.57 -9.69
N ASN A 180 -11.98 -15.75 -9.61
CA ASN A 180 -13.44 -15.92 -9.66
C ASN A 180 -14.05 -15.94 -8.25
N GLU A 181 -13.32 -16.45 -7.26
CA GLU A 181 -13.85 -16.64 -5.91
C GLU A 181 -13.73 -15.38 -5.04
N HIS A 182 -12.82 -14.44 -5.37
CA HIS A 182 -12.47 -13.29 -4.52
C HIS A 182 -12.77 -11.94 -5.18
N GLN A 183 -13.80 -11.86 -6.04
CA GLN A 183 -14.14 -10.63 -6.76
C GLN A 183 -14.50 -9.47 -5.83
N GLU A 184 -15.30 -9.71 -4.79
CA GLU A 184 -15.70 -8.66 -3.83
C GLU A 184 -14.53 -8.14 -2.99
N ILE A 185 -13.64 -9.05 -2.59
CA ILE A 185 -12.38 -8.72 -1.89
C ILE A 185 -11.51 -7.84 -2.75
N LYS A 186 -11.31 -8.24 -4.01
CA LYS A 186 -10.53 -7.47 -4.98
C LYS A 186 -11.12 -6.08 -5.14
N GLU A 187 -12.44 -5.97 -5.25
CA GLU A 187 -13.10 -4.67 -5.34
C GLU A 187 -12.87 -3.82 -4.08
N SER A 188 -12.94 -4.42 -2.88
CA SER A 188 -12.62 -3.75 -1.62
C SER A 188 -11.17 -3.25 -1.58
N ILE A 189 -10.21 -4.08 -1.99
CA ILE A 189 -8.79 -3.71 -2.07
C ILE A 189 -8.61 -2.57 -3.07
N THR A 190 -9.15 -2.69 -4.28
CA THR A 190 -9.12 -1.63 -5.31
C THR A 190 -9.70 -0.33 -4.78
N ASN A 191 -10.85 -0.36 -4.12
CA ASN A 191 -11.48 0.82 -3.53
C ASN A 191 -10.61 1.46 -2.45
N THR A 192 -10.01 0.65 -1.58
CA THR A 192 -9.13 1.11 -0.51
C THR A 192 -7.87 1.77 -1.10
N VAL A 193 -7.20 1.09 -2.04
CA VAL A 193 -6.00 1.61 -2.69
C VAL A 193 -6.30 2.87 -3.50
N THR A 194 -7.44 2.93 -4.18
CA THR A 194 -7.90 4.15 -4.88
C THR A 194 -8.08 5.30 -3.91
N GLN A 195 -8.73 5.07 -2.76
CA GLN A 195 -8.90 6.10 -1.75
C GLN A 195 -7.55 6.60 -1.19
N ILE A 196 -6.61 5.67 -0.94
CA ILE A 196 -5.26 5.99 -0.47
C ILE A 196 -4.52 6.86 -1.49
N ILE A 197 -4.46 6.41 -2.76
CA ILE A 197 -3.78 7.13 -3.83
C ILE A 197 -4.41 8.51 -4.05
N ASN A 198 -5.74 8.59 -4.08
CA ASN A 198 -6.44 9.87 -4.24
C ASN A 198 -6.09 10.83 -3.11
N THR A 199 -6.06 10.36 -1.86
CA THR A 199 -5.70 11.19 -0.70
C THR A 199 -4.25 11.69 -0.81
N GLN A 200 -3.31 10.81 -1.18
CA GLN A 200 -1.91 11.17 -1.36
C GLN A 200 -1.72 12.20 -2.48
N ILE A 201 -2.42 12.04 -3.60
CA ILE A 201 -2.40 13.01 -4.70
C ILE A 201 -3.01 14.33 -4.24
N GLU A 202 -4.17 14.32 -3.57
CA GLU A 202 -4.81 15.52 -3.04
C GLU A 202 -3.90 16.29 -2.06
N ASP A 203 -3.13 15.58 -1.23
CA ASP A 203 -2.17 16.18 -0.31
C ASP A 203 -0.94 16.74 -1.02
N ALA A 204 -0.40 16.03 -2.01
CA ALA A 204 0.74 16.50 -2.80
C ALA A 204 0.40 17.79 -3.57
N ILE A 205 -0.82 17.88 -4.12
CA ILE A 205 -1.25 19.03 -4.94
C ILE A 205 -1.44 20.29 -4.13
N LYS A 206 -1.78 20.21 -2.83
CA LYS A 206 -1.91 21.39 -1.96
C LYS A 206 -0.64 22.25 -1.95
N ASN A 207 0.52 21.64 -2.23
CA ASN A 207 1.83 22.28 -2.15
C ASN A 207 2.46 22.56 -3.53
N ILE A 208 1.75 22.34 -4.64
CA ILE A 208 2.28 22.69 -5.96
C ILE A 208 2.33 24.21 -6.05
N ASP A 209 3.46 24.78 -6.44
CA ASP A 209 3.59 26.20 -6.79
C ASP A 209 3.61 26.32 -8.31
N SER A 210 2.50 26.80 -8.90
CA SER A 210 2.38 26.98 -10.35
C SER A 210 2.24 28.46 -10.68
N LYS A 211 3.20 28.97 -11.46
CA LYS A 211 3.18 30.35 -12.01
C LYS A 211 2.21 30.52 -13.19
N ILE A 212 1.67 29.42 -13.72
CA ILE A 212 0.90 29.40 -14.97
C ILE A 212 -0.59 29.13 -14.70
N VAL A 213 -0.91 28.29 -13.71
CA VAL A 213 -2.28 27.89 -13.38
C VAL A 213 -2.48 28.04 -11.88
N ALA A 214 -3.54 28.73 -11.48
CA ALA A 214 -3.87 28.91 -10.06
C ALA A 214 -4.07 27.56 -9.36
N ASN A 215 -3.52 27.42 -8.15
CA ASN A 215 -3.48 26.14 -7.42
C ASN A 215 -4.86 25.54 -7.15
N ASP A 216 -5.85 26.37 -6.84
CA ASP A 216 -7.23 25.94 -6.60
C ASP A 216 -7.84 25.28 -7.86
N LYS A 217 -7.47 25.79 -9.03
CA LYS A 217 -7.98 25.32 -10.31
C LYS A 217 -7.20 24.11 -10.82
N LEU A 218 -5.89 24.06 -10.63
CA LEU A 218 -5.08 22.85 -10.83
C LEU A 218 -5.61 21.69 -9.97
N LYS A 219 -5.96 21.98 -8.71
CA LYS A 219 -6.56 21.02 -7.79
C LYS A 219 -7.91 20.50 -8.29
N LYS A 220 -8.79 21.37 -8.80
CA LYS A 220 -10.06 20.93 -9.41
C LYS A 220 -9.83 19.99 -10.58
N LEU A 221 -8.93 20.35 -11.50
CA LEU A 221 -8.63 19.54 -12.67
C LEU A 221 -8.12 18.17 -12.25
N ILE A 222 -7.09 18.10 -11.40
CA ILE A 222 -6.53 16.81 -10.97
C ILE A 222 -7.55 15.99 -10.16
N ASN A 223 -8.38 16.63 -9.33
CA ASN A 223 -9.48 15.96 -8.63
C ASN A 223 -10.46 15.30 -9.59
N SER A 224 -10.81 15.96 -10.70
CA SER A 224 -11.64 15.36 -11.75
C SER A 224 -10.95 14.17 -12.43
N ILE A 225 -9.61 14.17 -12.52
CA ILE A 225 -8.84 13.03 -13.05
C ILE A 225 -8.87 11.85 -12.08
N ILE A 226 -8.47 12.04 -10.83
CA ILE A 226 -8.29 10.94 -9.86
C ILE A 226 -9.63 10.35 -9.37
N LYS A 227 -10.73 11.12 -9.48
CA LYS A 227 -12.08 10.64 -9.14
C LYS A 227 -12.76 9.94 -10.33
N ASN A 228 -12.14 9.94 -11.51
CA ASN A 228 -12.70 9.29 -12.69
C ASN A 228 -12.57 7.75 -12.60
N ASN A 229 -13.56 7.05 -13.15
CA ASN A 229 -13.55 5.59 -13.29
C ASN A 229 -12.31 5.06 -14.03
N TYR A 230 -11.77 5.76 -15.03
CA TYR A 230 -10.55 5.30 -15.73
C TYR A 230 -9.34 5.23 -14.80
N PHE A 231 -9.22 6.16 -13.85
CA PHE A 231 -8.14 6.12 -12.87
C PHE A 231 -8.30 4.93 -11.92
N LYS A 232 -9.54 4.66 -11.50
CA LYS A 232 -9.88 3.49 -10.70
C LYS A 232 -9.66 2.17 -11.47
N ASP A 233 -9.97 2.12 -12.76
CA ASP A 233 -9.78 0.95 -13.61
C ASP A 233 -8.29 0.61 -13.75
N LEU A 234 -7.43 1.63 -13.91
CA LEU A 234 -5.98 1.45 -13.90
C LEU A 234 -5.51 0.81 -12.59
N ILE A 235 -5.95 1.32 -11.44
CA ILE A 235 -5.61 0.73 -10.12
C ILE A 235 -6.11 -0.71 -10.02
N ASN A 236 -7.34 -0.98 -10.48
CA ASN A 236 -7.91 -2.31 -10.48
C ASN A 236 -7.05 -3.30 -11.29
N GLU A 237 -6.48 -2.88 -12.43
CA GLU A 237 -5.57 -3.70 -13.21
C GLU A 237 -4.28 -4.01 -12.46
N ILE A 238 -3.66 -3.03 -11.79
CA ILE A 238 -2.47 -3.25 -10.95
C ILE A 238 -2.77 -4.29 -9.87
N ILE A 239 -3.88 -4.12 -9.15
CA ILE A 239 -4.32 -5.04 -8.10
C ILE A 239 -4.61 -6.43 -8.68
N SER A 240 -5.21 -6.50 -9.88
CA SER A 240 -5.45 -7.77 -10.58
C SER A 240 -4.15 -8.50 -10.86
N GLU A 241 -3.18 -7.84 -11.49
CA GLU A 241 -1.91 -8.46 -11.86
C GLU A 241 -1.14 -8.90 -10.62
N PHE A 242 -1.19 -8.13 -9.54
CA PHE A 242 -0.49 -8.48 -8.31
C PHE A 242 -1.15 -9.63 -7.55
N PHE A 243 -2.45 -9.57 -7.26
CA PHE A 243 -3.10 -10.55 -6.37
C PHE A 243 -3.59 -11.80 -7.09
N VAL A 244 -3.94 -11.68 -8.37
CA VAL A 244 -4.65 -12.70 -9.15
C VAL A 244 -3.85 -13.15 -10.37
N GLY A 245 -2.86 -12.37 -10.79
CA GLY A 245 -1.97 -12.69 -11.90
C GLY A 245 -1.02 -13.82 -11.58
N GLU A 246 -0.23 -14.18 -12.59
CA GLU A 246 0.82 -15.18 -12.45
C GLU A 246 1.80 -14.82 -11.35
N LYS A 247 2.23 -15.85 -10.62
CA LYS A 247 3.20 -15.71 -9.55
C LYS A 247 4.52 -15.16 -10.11
N ILE A 248 5.01 -14.09 -9.51
CA ILE A 248 6.25 -13.42 -9.88
C ILE A 248 7.43 -14.19 -9.27
N VAL A 249 8.35 -14.60 -10.14
CA VAL A 249 9.61 -15.25 -9.77
C VAL A 249 10.72 -14.21 -9.80
N ALA A 250 11.05 -13.65 -8.64
CA ALA A 250 12.13 -12.67 -8.47
C ALA A 250 12.74 -12.78 -7.06
N ASP A 251 14.01 -12.44 -6.88
CA ASP A 251 14.73 -12.71 -5.62
C ASP A 251 14.81 -11.53 -4.65
N ASP A 252 14.46 -10.33 -5.09
CA ASP A 252 14.40 -9.09 -4.32
C ASP A 252 13.09 -8.32 -4.59
N ILE A 253 12.78 -7.36 -3.72
CA ILE A 253 11.51 -6.62 -3.75
C ILE A 253 11.45 -5.64 -4.94
N GLY A 254 12.58 -5.02 -5.29
CA GLY A 254 12.65 -4.08 -6.41
C GLY A 254 12.30 -4.76 -7.73
N ASN A 255 12.83 -5.96 -7.98
CA ASN A 255 12.47 -6.74 -9.15
C ASN A 255 10.99 -7.18 -9.15
N ILE A 256 10.40 -7.51 -8.00
CA ILE A 256 8.96 -7.80 -7.92
C ILE A 256 8.13 -6.57 -8.33
N ILE A 257 8.45 -5.39 -7.78
CA ILE A 257 7.77 -4.13 -8.10
C ILE A 257 7.95 -3.79 -9.58
N HIS A 258 9.17 -3.93 -10.10
CA HIS A 258 9.49 -3.71 -11.51
C HIS A 258 8.63 -4.57 -12.44
N THR A 259 8.53 -5.88 -12.20
CA THR A 259 7.70 -6.76 -13.03
C THR A 259 6.22 -6.36 -13.03
N ILE A 260 5.70 -5.90 -11.89
CA ILE A 260 4.31 -5.40 -11.80
C ILE A 260 4.16 -4.12 -12.62
N LEU A 261 5.06 -3.15 -12.41
CA LEU A 261 4.99 -1.85 -13.08
C LEU A 261 5.22 -1.97 -14.59
N GLU A 262 6.07 -2.88 -15.05
CA GLU A 262 6.30 -3.13 -16.47
C GLU A 262 5.00 -3.59 -17.18
N LYS A 263 4.27 -4.54 -16.58
CA LYS A 263 2.97 -5.00 -17.10
C LYS A 263 1.93 -3.86 -17.16
N VAL A 264 1.94 -2.98 -16.17
CA VAL A 264 1.00 -1.86 -16.03
C VAL A 264 1.36 -0.71 -16.98
N SER A 265 2.66 -0.44 -17.17
CA SER A 265 3.18 0.62 -18.04
C SER A 265 2.70 0.48 -19.47
N ASN A 266 2.70 -0.74 -20.01
CA ASN A 266 2.19 -1.00 -21.37
C ASN A 266 0.72 -0.60 -21.51
N LYS A 267 -0.11 -0.85 -20.50
CA LYS A 267 -1.54 -0.46 -20.48
C LYS A 267 -1.73 1.04 -20.23
N LEU A 268 -0.89 1.66 -19.39
CA LEU A 268 -0.88 3.11 -19.17
C LEU A 268 -0.58 3.88 -20.45
N ASN A 269 0.36 3.39 -21.26
CA ASN A 269 0.74 4.03 -22.53
C ASN A 269 -0.45 4.19 -23.48
N GLU A 270 -1.39 3.24 -23.50
CA GLU A 270 -2.63 3.32 -24.29
C GLU A 270 -3.74 4.11 -23.60
N SER A 271 -3.81 4.01 -22.27
CA SER A 271 -4.91 4.58 -21.48
C SER A 271 -4.79 6.09 -21.29
N ILE A 272 -3.56 6.64 -21.22
CA ILE A 272 -3.34 8.08 -21.04
C ILE A 272 -3.96 8.87 -22.20
N VAL A 273 -3.80 8.41 -23.45
CA VAL A 273 -4.40 9.07 -24.63
C VAL A 273 -5.93 9.05 -24.53
N LYS A 274 -6.52 7.91 -24.18
CA LYS A 274 -7.98 7.77 -24.02
C LYS A 274 -8.53 8.68 -22.92
N THR A 275 -7.80 8.83 -21.82
CA THR A 275 -8.19 9.70 -20.71
C THR A 275 -8.13 11.18 -21.12
N ILE A 276 -7.06 11.61 -21.79
CA ILE A 276 -6.94 12.99 -22.27
C ILE A 276 -8.05 13.34 -23.27
N LYS A 277 -8.39 12.42 -24.20
CA LYS A 277 -9.54 12.60 -25.11
C LYS A 277 -10.86 12.86 -24.38
N LYS A 278 -11.06 12.22 -23.23
CA LYS A 278 -12.28 12.39 -22.44
C LYS A 278 -12.29 13.72 -21.69
N PHE A 279 -11.13 14.19 -21.22
CA PHE A 279 -11.02 15.55 -20.69
C PHE A 279 -11.30 16.60 -21.75
N THR A 280 -10.79 16.42 -22.98
CA THR A 280 -11.06 17.37 -24.07
C THR A 280 -12.51 17.39 -24.50
N SER A 281 -13.27 16.31 -24.29
CA SER A 281 -14.71 16.28 -24.55
C SER A 281 -15.57 16.81 -23.39
N ASP A 282 -14.99 17.08 -22.22
CA ASP A 282 -15.71 17.62 -21.07
C ASP A 282 -15.84 19.14 -21.18
N LYS A 283 -17.05 19.60 -21.48
CA LYS A 283 -17.34 21.03 -21.69
C LYS A 283 -17.03 21.88 -20.46
N ASN A 284 -17.24 21.38 -19.25
CA ASN A 284 -17.01 22.15 -18.03
C ASN A 284 -15.51 22.37 -17.83
N LEU A 285 -14.72 21.31 -17.99
CA LEU A 285 -13.27 21.39 -17.89
C LEU A 285 -12.67 22.25 -19.01
N MET A 286 -13.14 22.09 -20.24
CA MET A 286 -12.68 22.91 -21.37
C MET A 286 -12.99 24.39 -21.18
N ASN A 287 -14.20 24.73 -20.68
CA ASN A 287 -14.55 26.11 -20.36
C ASN A 287 -13.66 26.68 -19.25
N GLU A 288 -13.39 25.92 -18.18
CA GLU A 288 -12.45 26.36 -17.14
C GLU A 288 -11.05 26.62 -17.72
N LEU A 289 -10.57 25.76 -18.62
CA LEU A 289 -9.25 25.88 -19.24
C LEU A 289 -9.15 27.11 -20.16
N VAL A 290 -10.21 27.40 -20.94
CA VAL A 290 -10.33 28.62 -21.76
C VAL A 290 -10.28 29.87 -20.89
N GLU A 291 -11.03 29.92 -19.79
CA GLU A 291 -11.01 31.07 -18.86
C GLU A 291 -9.61 31.33 -18.30
N HIS A 292 -8.82 30.29 -18.04
CA HIS A 292 -7.43 30.50 -17.62
C HIS A 292 -6.55 31.04 -18.71
N LEU A 293 -6.70 30.55 -19.93
CA LEU A 293 -5.92 31.05 -21.06
C LEU A 293 -6.19 32.53 -21.32
N ILE A 294 -7.46 32.95 -21.24
CA ILE A 294 -7.87 34.35 -21.33
C ILE A 294 -7.15 35.17 -20.26
N ASN A 295 -7.18 34.71 -19.01
CA ASN A 295 -6.52 35.39 -17.89
C ASN A 295 -5.00 35.42 -18.03
N LEU A 296 -4.37 34.30 -18.42
CA LEU A 296 -2.92 34.16 -18.58
C LEU A 296 -2.39 35.11 -19.67
N LEU A 297 -3.16 35.25 -20.76
CA LEU A 297 -2.81 36.08 -21.89
C LEU A 297 -3.28 37.54 -21.73
N ASN A 298 -3.93 37.88 -20.60
CA ASN A 298 -4.55 39.18 -20.34
C ASN A 298 -5.45 39.65 -21.50
N LEU A 299 -6.29 38.75 -22.04
CA LEU A 299 -7.19 39.08 -23.13
C LEU A 299 -8.40 39.85 -22.59
N GLU A 300 -8.51 41.13 -22.96
CA GLU A 300 -9.63 41.99 -22.58
C GLU A 300 -10.82 41.84 -23.53
N HIS A 301 -12.02 42.17 -23.05
CA HIS A 301 -13.28 42.19 -23.84
C HIS A 301 -13.65 40.88 -24.55
N THR A 302 -13.26 39.72 -24.00
CA THR A 302 -13.55 38.41 -24.59
C THR A 302 -15.04 38.07 -24.57
N THR A 303 -15.60 37.83 -25.75
CA THR A 303 -17.03 37.50 -25.95
C THR A 303 -17.31 36.00 -25.78
N SER A 304 -18.59 35.62 -25.77
CA SER A 304 -19.00 34.21 -25.77
C SER A 304 -18.55 33.46 -27.03
N GLU A 305 -18.48 34.14 -28.17
CA GLU A 305 -17.99 33.56 -29.43
C GLU A 305 -16.48 33.32 -29.39
N ASP A 306 -15.71 34.25 -28.81
CA ASP A 306 -14.27 34.07 -28.60
C ASP A 306 -13.98 32.87 -27.69
N LYS A 307 -14.74 32.72 -26.60
CA LYS A 307 -14.62 31.57 -25.68
C LYS A 307 -14.92 30.26 -26.39
N LYS A 308 -15.97 30.22 -27.22
CA LYS A 308 -16.33 29.04 -28.02
C LYS A 308 -15.23 28.70 -29.02
N PHE A 309 -14.72 29.70 -29.75
CA PHE A 309 -13.61 29.52 -30.69
C PHE A 309 -12.36 28.97 -29.99
N LEU A 310 -11.96 29.54 -28.85
CA LEU A 310 -10.82 29.08 -28.07
C LEU A 310 -11.01 27.64 -27.59
N SER A 311 -12.22 27.28 -27.14
CA SER A 311 -12.53 25.90 -26.73
C SER A 311 -12.36 24.92 -27.89
N GLU A 312 -12.93 25.22 -29.06
CA GLU A 312 -12.84 24.37 -30.26
C GLU A 312 -11.39 24.27 -30.77
N LEU A 313 -10.64 25.37 -30.70
CA LEU A 313 -9.23 25.42 -31.07
C LEU A 313 -8.40 24.54 -30.13
N LEU A 314 -8.59 24.67 -28.82
CA LEU A 314 -7.89 23.86 -27.82
C LEU A 314 -8.21 22.38 -27.99
N GLU A 315 -9.47 22.03 -28.23
CA GLU A 315 -9.87 20.65 -28.51
C GLU A 315 -9.09 20.07 -29.70
N LYS A 316 -9.02 20.81 -30.82
CA LYS A 316 -8.25 20.40 -32.00
C LYS A 316 -6.75 20.29 -31.70
N ILE A 317 -6.16 21.26 -31.01
CA ILE A 317 -4.73 21.27 -30.66
C ILE A 317 -4.41 20.07 -29.78
N ILE A 318 -5.17 19.84 -28.71
CA ILE A 318 -4.90 18.74 -27.77
C ILE A 318 -5.08 17.40 -28.48
N ASN A 319 -6.17 17.21 -29.24
CA ASN A 319 -6.40 15.98 -29.99
C ASN A 319 -5.31 15.71 -31.02
N HIS A 320 -4.77 16.73 -31.68
CA HIS A 320 -3.64 16.56 -32.57
C HIS A 320 -2.36 16.21 -31.79
N LEU A 321 -2.07 16.94 -30.71
CA LEU A 321 -0.86 16.79 -29.90
C LEU A 321 -0.74 15.38 -29.32
N ILE A 322 -1.81 14.84 -28.74
CA ILE A 322 -1.79 13.50 -28.13
C ILE A 322 -1.61 12.36 -29.14
N GLU A 323 -1.91 12.61 -30.41
CA GLU A 323 -1.70 11.63 -31.48
C GLU A 323 -0.27 11.63 -32.02
N THR A 324 0.49 12.70 -31.77
CA THR A 324 1.88 12.83 -32.24
C THR A 324 2.80 11.78 -31.63
N GLU A 325 3.83 11.41 -32.40
CA GLU A 325 4.91 10.56 -31.90
C GLU A 325 5.66 11.23 -30.74
N TYR A 326 5.79 12.56 -30.77
CA TYR A 326 6.40 13.30 -29.67
C TYR A 326 5.67 13.04 -28.36
N PHE A 327 4.35 13.21 -28.31
CA PHE A 327 3.59 12.97 -27.09
C PHE A 327 3.63 11.49 -26.65
N LYS A 328 3.30 10.57 -27.57
CA LYS A 328 3.25 9.13 -27.25
C LYS A 328 4.60 8.58 -26.80
N THR A 329 5.68 8.93 -27.51
CA THR A 329 7.01 8.37 -27.24
C THR A 329 7.76 9.19 -26.20
N LYS A 330 7.86 10.51 -26.37
CA LYS A 330 8.72 11.36 -25.53
C LYS A 330 8.09 11.71 -24.19
N VAL A 331 6.77 11.89 -24.13
CA VAL A 331 6.09 12.26 -22.90
C VAL A 331 5.60 10.99 -22.19
N VAL A 332 4.75 10.21 -22.84
CA VAL A 332 4.10 9.06 -22.19
C VAL A 332 5.08 7.91 -21.96
N LYS A 333 5.62 7.31 -23.03
CA LYS A 333 6.47 6.11 -22.94
C LYS A 333 7.76 6.36 -22.14
N ARG A 334 8.43 7.50 -22.32
CA ARG A 334 9.64 7.79 -21.54
C ARG A 334 9.35 7.96 -20.05
N THR A 335 8.27 8.65 -19.68
CA THR A 335 7.91 8.84 -18.27
C THR A 335 7.55 7.51 -17.62
N THR A 336 6.74 6.69 -18.29
CA THR A 336 6.37 5.37 -17.77
C THR A 336 7.57 4.43 -17.72
N ASN A 337 8.41 4.38 -18.74
CA ASN A 337 9.64 3.58 -18.73
C ASN A 337 10.62 4.03 -17.63
N HIS A 338 10.77 5.34 -17.42
CA HIS A 338 11.65 5.86 -16.37
C HIS A 338 11.21 5.36 -14.98
N ILE A 339 9.92 5.44 -14.66
CA ILE A 339 9.35 4.92 -13.41
C ILE A 339 9.57 3.40 -13.29
N VAL A 340 9.32 2.66 -14.39
CA VAL A 340 9.50 1.21 -14.42
C VAL A 340 10.98 0.84 -14.19
N GLU A 341 11.91 1.50 -14.86
CA GLU A 341 13.35 1.23 -14.71
C GLU A 341 13.85 1.52 -13.29
N HIS A 342 13.49 2.68 -12.73
CA HIS A 342 13.92 3.08 -11.38
C HIS A 342 13.31 2.22 -10.28
N SER A 343 12.16 1.59 -10.51
CA SER A 343 11.57 0.69 -9.51
C SER A 343 12.42 -0.52 -9.14
N LYS A 344 13.41 -0.90 -9.98
CA LYS A 344 14.41 -1.92 -9.62
C LYS A 344 15.29 -1.50 -8.45
N GLU A 345 15.45 -0.19 -8.24
CA GLU A 345 16.29 0.38 -7.19
C GLU A 345 15.56 0.42 -5.83
N PHE A 346 14.28 0.04 -5.78
CA PHE A 346 13.52 0.01 -4.54
C PHE A 346 14.16 -0.93 -3.50
N ASP A 347 14.63 -0.34 -2.40
CA ASP A 347 15.04 -1.05 -1.18
C ASP A 347 14.16 -0.60 -0.01
N ILE A 348 13.56 -1.54 0.70
CA ILE A 348 12.78 -1.26 1.91
C ILE A 348 13.60 -0.60 3.03
N SER A 349 14.92 -0.74 3.02
CA SER A 349 15.78 0.01 3.95
C SER A 349 15.82 1.51 3.64
N ASN A 350 15.70 1.87 2.36
CA ASN A 350 15.72 3.25 1.89
C ASN A 350 14.59 3.50 0.88
N PRO A 351 13.31 3.40 1.31
CA PRO A 351 12.17 3.35 0.40
C PRO A 351 11.87 4.68 -0.32
N LEU A 352 12.69 5.72 -0.08
CA LEU A 352 12.57 7.06 -0.67
C LEU A 352 13.77 7.43 -1.57
N GLU A 353 14.76 6.53 -1.73
CA GLU A 353 15.95 6.80 -2.56
C GLU A 353 15.76 6.48 -4.05
N TRP A 354 14.77 5.66 -4.39
CA TRP A 354 14.47 5.21 -5.76
C TRP A 354 13.57 6.17 -6.53
#